data_AF-A0A2P0A0V4-F1
#
_entry.id   AF-A0A2P0A0V4-F1
#
_cell.length_a   1.000
_cell.length_b   1.000
_cell.length_c   1.000
_cell.angle_alpha   90.00
_cell.angle_beta   90.00
_cell.angle_gamma   90.00
#
_symmetry.space_group_name_H-M   'P 1'
#
loop_
_entity.id
_entity.type
_entity.pdbx_description
1 polymer ?
#
loop_
_entity_poly.entity_id
_entity_poly.type
_entity_poly.pdbx_seq_one_letter_code
_entity_poly.pdbx_strand_id
1 'polypeptide(L)'
;MVQGLLNQIDCNHVVSRDDLNLVYDYLFQKERWESYEITLIGNLYHLFEIDYIYMVGKEILERTHYYEKIGKNRNLVVSACLNFWFCCLENSHLIYADYFEMKLKKLLKDDY
;
A
#
# COMPACT_ATOMS: atom_id res chain seq x y z
N MET A 1 11.40 -8.49 -2.01
CA MET A 1 10.02 -8.78 -2.47
C MET A 1 9.64 -10.24 -2.27
N VAL A 2 10.29 -11.22 -2.93
CA VAL A 2 9.93 -12.66 -2.83
C VAL A 2 9.93 -13.15 -1.38
N GLN A 3 10.94 -12.81 -0.58
CA GLN A 3 10.99 -13.18 0.84
C GLN A 3 9.81 -12.62 1.66
N GLY A 4 9.36 -11.40 1.35
CA GLY A 4 8.18 -10.83 2.02
C GLY A 4 6.88 -11.51 1.62
N LEU A 5 6.75 -11.93 0.36
CA LEU A 5 5.60 -12.74 -0.07
C LEU A 5 5.59 -14.12 0.57
N LEU A 6 6.76 -14.74 0.72
CA LEU A 6 6.89 -16.01 1.45
C LEU A 6 6.53 -15.83 2.93
N ASN A 7 6.92 -14.72 3.55
CA ASN A 7 6.58 -14.41 4.94
C ASN A 7 5.06 -14.30 5.17
N GLN A 8 4.29 -13.77 4.21
CA GLN A 8 2.82 -13.73 4.31
C GLN A 8 2.18 -15.11 4.39
N ILE A 9 2.80 -16.11 3.75
CA ILE A 9 2.27 -17.48 3.67
C ILE A 9 2.81 -18.33 4.82
N ASP A 10 4.09 -18.16 5.14
CA ASP A 10 4.80 -18.93 6.14
C ASP A 10 5.74 -18.01 6.96
N CYS A 11 5.37 -17.79 8.22
CA CYS A 11 6.09 -16.92 9.15
C CYS A 11 7.51 -17.41 9.48
N ASN A 12 7.88 -18.65 9.11
CA ASN A 12 9.24 -19.15 9.24
C ASN A 12 10.21 -18.48 8.26
N HIS A 13 9.70 -17.88 7.17
CA HIS A 13 10.50 -17.09 6.24
C HIS A 13 10.69 -15.68 6.80
N VAL A 14 11.73 -15.49 7.61
CA VAL A 14 12.00 -14.20 8.24
C VAL A 14 12.60 -13.23 7.21
N VAL A 15 11.98 -12.06 7.07
CA VAL A 15 12.57 -10.93 6.34
C VAL A 15 13.52 -10.19 7.29
N SER A 16 14.77 -10.01 6.88
CA SER A 16 15.73 -9.25 7.68
C SER A 16 15.30 -7.79 7.82
N ARG A 17 15.54 -7.19 8.99
CA ARG A 17 15.32 -5.76 9.18
C ARG A 17 16.17 -4.91 8.25
N ASP A 18 17.38 -5.36 7.92
CA ASP A 18 18.26 -4.66 6.98
C ASP A 18 17.65 -4.62 5.58
N ASP A 19 17.06 -5.74 5.12
CA ASP A 19 16.37 -5.80 3.84
C ASP A 19 15.12 -4.91 3.82
N LEU A 20 14.39 -4.86 4.94
CA LEU A 20 13.22 -3.99 5.07
C LEU A 20 13.62 -2.51 5.06
N ASN A 21 14.71 -2.15 5.75
CA ASN A 21 15.26 -0.79 5.77
C ASN A 21 15.69 -0.34 4.37
N LEU A 22 16.30 -1.22 3.58
CA LEU A 22 16.63 -0.91 2.18
C LEU A 22 15.38 -0.57 1.35
N VAL A 23 14.29 -1.30 1.55
CA VAL A 23 13.01 -1.00 0.88
C VAL A 23 12.43 0.31 1.38
N TYR A 24 12.48 0.55 2.68
CA TYR A 24 12.02 1.80 3.29
C TYR A 24 12.76 3.01 2.73
N ASP A 25 14.10 2.98 2.77
CA ASP A 25 14.96 4.07 2.29
C ASP A 25 14.73 4.34 0.81
N TYR A 26 14.58 3.29 0.00
CA TYR A 26 14.28 3.42 -1.42
C TYR A 26 12.93 4.10 -1.67
N LEU A 27 11.87 3.67 -0.97
CA LEU A 27 10.53 4.24 -1.12
C LEU A 27 10.47 5.69 -0.61
N PHE A 28 11.19 5.99 0.46
CA PHE A 28 11.25 7.32 1.07
C PHE A 28 12.01 8.34 0.19
N GLN A 29 13.08 7.92 -0.49
CA GLN A 29 13.85 8.79 -1.39
C GLN A 29 13.11 9.10 -2.70
N LYS A 30 12.05 8.35 -3.04
CA LYS A 30 11.32 8.52 -4.28
C LYS A 30 10.27 9.63 -4.18
N GLU A 31 10.51 10.72 -4.91
CA GLU A 31 9.56 11.84 -5.04
C GLU A 31 8.22 11.45 -5.68
N ARG A 32 8.25 10.46 -6.61
CA ARG A 32 7.09 9.99 -7.37
C ARG A 32 7.10 8.47 -7.41
N TRP A 33 5.95 7.89 -7.10
CA TRP A 33 5.74 6.45 -7.12
C TRP A 33 5.09 6.06 -8.43
N GLU A 34 5.64 5.04 -9.08
CA GLU A 34 5.09 4.43 -10.28
C GLU A 34 4.50 3.06 -9.94
N SER A 35 4.04 2.34 -10.96
CA SER A 35 3.41 1.03 -10.79
C SER A 35 4.31 0.05 -10.02
N TYR A 36 5.64 0.18 -10.13
CA TYR A 36 6.59 -0.65 -9.40
C TYR A 36 6.54 -0.39 -7.89
N GLU A 37 6.69 0.88 -7.46
CA GLU A 37 6.69 1.25 -6.05
C GLU A 37 5.37 0.89 -5.38
N ILE A 38 4.23 1.14 -6.05
CA ILE A 38 2.91 0.77 -5.51
C ILE A 38 2.77 -0.75 -5.38
N THR A 39 3.27 -1.52 -6.36
CA THR A 39 3.28 -2.98 -6.27
C THR A 39 4.19 -3.46 -5.14
N LEU A 40 5.34 -2.84 -4.97
CA LEU A 40 6.31 -3.20 -3.95
C LEU A 40 5.72 -3.01 -2.54
N ILE A 41 5.17 -1.83 -2.25
CA ILE A 41 4.54 -1.59 -0.94
C ILE A 41 3.29 -2.44 -0.75
N GLY A 42 2.50 -2.63 -1.82
CA GLY A 42 1.22 -3.34 -1.74
C GLY A 42 1.39 -4.83 -1.43
N ASN A 43 2.56 -5.39 -1.71
CA ASN A 43 2.91 -6.76 -1.34
C ASN A 43 3.65 -6.85 0.00
N LEU A 44 4.36 -5.80 0.39
CA LEU A 44 5.17 -5.78 1.62
C LEU A 44 4.48 -5.09 2.80
N TYR A 45 3.25 -4.60 2.64
CA TYR A 45 2.55 -3.75 3.61
C TYR A 45 2.53 -4.29 5.05
N HIS A 46 2.33 -5.60 5.19
CA HIS A 46 2.27 -6.31 6.47
C HIS A 46 3.59 -6.29 7.28
N LEU A 47 4.71 -5.93 6.64
CA LEU A 47 6.02 -5.82 7.27
C LEU A 47 6.29 -4.42 7.82
N PHE A 48 5.47 -3.42 7.46
CA PHE A 48 5.66 -2.04 7.87
C PHE A 48 4.73 -1.67 9.03
N GLU A 49 5.13 -0.64 9.77
CA GLU A 49 4.29 -0.06 10.81
C GLU A 49 3.03 0.57 10.22
N ILE A 50 1.92 0.46 10.96
CA ILE A 50 0.60 0.91 10.51
C ILE A 50 0.57 2.41 10.18
N ASP A 51 1.28 3.24 10.93
CA ASP A 51 1.35 4.69 10.69
C ASP A 51 2.05 5.01 9.37
N TYR A 52 3.09 4.24 9.01
CA TYR A 52 3.76 4.37 7.73
C TYR A 52 2.83 3.97 6.58
N ILE A 53 2.10 2.86 6.72
CA ILE A 53 1.11 2.40 5.74
C ILE A 53 0.00 3.43 5.54
N TYR A 54 -0.49 4.04 6.62
CA TYR A 54 -1.49 5.10 6.54
C TYR A 54 -0.97 6.33 5.77
N MET A 55 0.22 6.81 6.12
CA MET A 55 0.86 7.97 5.47
C MET A 55 1.06 7.73 3.97
N VAL A 56 1.65 6.59 3.61
CA VAL A 56 1.89 6.21 2.21
C VAL A 56 0.58 6.07 1.44
N GLY A 57 -0.40 5.35 2.01
CA GLY A 57 -1.70 5.15 1.37
C GLY A 57 -2.43 6.46 1.13
N LYS A 58 -2.30 7.43 2.03
CA LYS A 58 -2.83 8.79 1.85
C LYS A 58 -2.16 9.49 0.67
N GLU A 59 -0.84 9.45 0.56
CA GLU A 59 -0.11 10.06 -0.56
C GLU A 59 -0.51 9.45 -1.91
N ILE A 60 -0.64 8.13 -1.98
CA ILE A 60 -1.08 7.42 -3.19
C ILE A 60 -2.50 7.87 -3.59
N LEU A 61 -3.41 7.97 -2.61
CA LEU A 61 -4.81 8.36 -2.84
C LEU A 61 -4.98 9.85 -3.18
N GLU A 62 -4.09 10.72 -2.72
CA GLU A 62 -4.11 12.15 -3.08
C GLU A 62 -3.58 12.39 -4.49
N ARG A 63 -2.78 11.46 -5.03
CA ARG A 63 -2.19 11.52 -6.38
C ARG A 63 -2.96 10.67 -7.40
N THR A 64 -4.19 10.24 -7.12
CA THR A 64 -5.00 9.36 -7.99
C THR A 64 -5.17 9.87 -9.42
N HIS A 65 -5.31 11.18 -9.61
CA HIS A 65 -5.41 11.80 -10.94
C HIS A 65 -4.20 11.53 -11.86
N TYR A 66 -3.03 11.23 -11.29
CA TYR A 66 -1.85 10.83 -12.06
C TYR A 66 -1.99 9.39 -12.59
N TYR A 67 -2.63 8.51 -11.81
CA TYR A 67 -2.81 7.09 -12.13
C TYR A 67 -4.05 6.83 -12.99
N GLU A 68 -5.02 7.76 -13.04
CA GLU A 68 -6.26 7.67 -13.83
C GLU A 68 -6.02 7.55 -15.35
N LYS A 69 -4.92 8.10 -15.88
CA LYS A 69 -4.62 8.05 -17.33
C LYS A 69 -4.25 6.66 -17.84
N ILE A 70 -4.02 5.69 -16.95
CA ILE A 70 -3.66 4.32 -17.31
C ILE A 70 -4.59 3.40 -16.54
N GLY A 71 -5.64 2.87 -17.19
CA GLY A 71 -6.62 1.97 -16.55
C GLY A 71 -6.00 0.75 -15.83
N LYS A 72 -4.79 0.32 -16.22
CA LYS A 72 -4.00 -0.70 -15.49
C LYS A 72 -3.47 -0.22 -14.13
N ASN A 73 -3.13 1.06 -14.00
CA ASN A 73 -2.59 1.63 -12.77
C ASN A 73 -3.68 1.89 -11.73
N ARG A 74 -4.92 2.17 -12.17
CA ARG A 74 -6.06 2.35 -11.25
C ARG A 74 -6.36 1.08 -10.45
N ASN A 75 -6.48 -0.08 -11.09
CA ASN A 75 -6.74 -1.34 -10.38
C ASN A 75 -5.63 -1.67 -9.39
N LEU A 76 -4.38 -1.37 -9.75
CA LEU A 76 -3.22 -1.57 -8.90
C LEU A 76 -3.31 -0.70 -7.63
N VAL A 77 -3.64 0.59 -7.79
CA VAL A 77 -3.85 1.52 -6.67
C VAL A 77 -5.01 1.05 -5.77
N VAL A 78 -6.13 0.64 -6.37
CA VAL A 78 -7.30 0.14 -5.62
C VAL A 78 -6.93 -1.11 -4.82
N SER A 79 -6.25 -2.08 -5.42
CA SER A 79 -5.81 -3.30 -4.74
C SER A 79 -4.84 -3.00 -3.59
N ALA A 80 -3.87 -2.11 -3.80
CA ALA A 80 -2.94 -1.71 -2.74
C ALA A 80 -3.67 -1.02 -1.58
N CYS A 81 -4.59 -0.10 -1.89
CA CYS A 81 -5.38 0.60 -0.87
C CYS A 81 -6.33 -0.33 -0.11
N LEU A 82 -6.88 -1.37 -0.76
CA LEU A 82 -7.66 -2.40 -0.08
C LEU A 82 -6.81 -3.20 0.90
N ASN A 83 -5.57 -3.54 0.54
CA ASN A 83 -4.63 -4.20 1.46
C ASN A 83 -4.34 -3.31 2.67
N PHE A 84 -4.16 -2.00 2.47
CA PHE A 84 -3.94 -1.06 3.58
C PHE A 84 -5.17 -0.91 4.47
N TRP A 85 -6.36 -0.83 3.88
CA TRP A 85 -7.62 -0.81 4.60
C TRP A 85 -7.80 -2.06 5.46
N PHE A 86 -7.56 -3.24 4.89
CA PHE A 86 -7.63 -4.51 5.61
C PHE A 86 -6.62 -4.57 6.77
N CYS A 87 -5.37 -4.14 6.52
CA CYS A 87 -4.34 -4.03 7.55
C CYS A 87 -4.77 -3.10 8.71
N CYS A 88 -5.41 -1.97 8.42
CA CYS A 88 -5.96 -1.07 9.44
C CYS A 88 -7.05 -1.74 10.29
N LEU A 89 -7.93 -2.53 9.66
CA LEU A 89 -8.97 -3.27 10.37
C LEU A 89 -8.38 -4.35 11.29
N GLU A 90 -7.43 -5.13 10.80
CA GLU A 90 -6.77 -6.18 11.60
C GLU A 90 -6.07 -5.61 12.84
N ASN A 91 -5.46 -4.43 12.71
CA ASN A 91 -4.80 -3.74 13.82
C ASN A 91 -5.76 -2.88 14.66
N SER A 92 -7.08 -2.94 14.42
CA SER A 92 -8.10 -2.12 15.12
C SER A 92 -7.93 -0.60 15.00
N HIS A 93 -7.22 -0.12 13.96
CA HIS A 93 -7.06 1.30 13.65
C HIS A 93 -8.24 1.82 12.81
N LEU A 94 -9.41 1.93 13.45
CA LEU A 94 -10.68 2.23 12.77
C LEU A 94 -10.71 3.61 12.10
N ILE A 95 -10.02 4.60 12.65
CA ILE A 95 -9.94 5.95 12.06
C ILE A 95 -9.22 5.90 10.70
N TYR A 96 -8.14 5.13 10.60
CA TYR A 96 -7.40 4.97 9.35
C TYR A 96 -8.20 4.13 8.34
N ALA A 97 -8.88 3.07 8.82
CA ALA A 97 -9.75 2.25 8.00
C ALA A 97 -10.90 3.07 7.38
N ASP A 98 -11.56 3.91 8.16
CA ASP A 98 -12.66 4.77 7.66
C ASP A 98 -12.19 5.74 6.57
N TYR A 99 -10.99 6.32 6.74
CA TYR A 99 -10.39 7.16 5.71
C TYR A 99 -10.21 6.42 4.37
N PHE A 100 -9.62 5.23 4.42
CA PHE A 100 -9.42 4.41 3.22
C PHE A 100 -10.75 3.99 2.58
N GLU A 101 -11.71 3.57 3.39
CA GLU A 101 -13.04 3.16 2.92
C GLU A 101 -13.77 4.30 2.20
N MET A 102 -13.76 5.51 2.77
CA MET A 102 -14.37 6.69 2.16
C MET A 102 -13.74 7.00 0.79
N LYS A 103 -12.41 6.98 0.72
CA LYS A 103 -11.66 7.27 -0.53
C LYS A 103 -11.86 6.19 -1.59
N LEU A 104 -11.81 4.92 -1.20
CA LEU A 104 -12.07 3.79 -2.08
C LEU A 104 -13.49 3.83 -2.66
N LYS A 105 -14.51 4.10 -1.83
CA LYS A 105 -15.90 4.26 -2.29
C LYS A 105 -16.04 5.38 -3.32
N LYS A 106 -15.32 6.48 -3.15
CA LYS A 106 -15.32 7.58 -4.13
C LYS A 106 -14.67 7.14 -5.45
N LEU A 107 -13.47 6.57 -5.38
CA LEU A 107 -12.75 6.08 -6.56
C LEU A 107 -13.55 5.07 -7.36
N LEU A 108 -14.23 4.13 -6.70
CA LEU A 108 -15.06 3.10 -7.34
C LEU A 108 -16.36 3.65 -7.94
N LYS A 109 -16.89 4.76 -7.42
CA LYS A 109 -18.10 5.40 -7.97
C LYS A 109 -17.83 6.21 -9.23
N ASP A 110 -16.62 6.71 -9.42
CA ASP A 110 -16.21 7.45 -10.62
C ASP A 110 -16.12 6.54 -11.89
N ASP A 111 -16.41 5.23 -11.78
CA ASP A 111 -16.50 4.28 -12.92
C ASP A 111 -17.88 4.24 -13.62
N TYR A 112 -18.87 5.01 -13.15
CA TYR A 112 -20.24 5.03 -13.69
C TYR A 112 -20.66 6.39 -14.25
#